data_AF-A0A928VRB0-F1
#
_entry.id   AF-A0A928VRB0-F1
#
_cell.length_a   1.000
_cell.length_b   1.000
_cell.length_c   1.000
_cell.angle_alpha   90.00
_cell.angle_beta   90.00
_cell.angle_gamma   90.00
#
_symmetry.space_group_name_H-M   'P 1'
#
loop_
_entity.id
_entity.type
_entity.pdbx_description
1 polymer ?
#
loop_
_entity_poly.entity_id
_entity_poly.type
_entity_poly.pdbx_seq_one_letter_code
_entity_poly.pdbx_strand_id
1 'polypeptide(L)'
;MDLSDVADLKRLTDFPPHLIQDEATLQATQTWINQLLDGQLDDDIRDYLRVLGMLVYEYEARTEVIPLRSPEERAQALTAEA
;
A
#
# COMPACT_ATOMS: atom_id res chain seq x y z
N MET A 1 15.77 23.26 -10.39
CA MET A 1 14.66 22.30 -10.54
C MET A 1 15.30 21.08 -11.15
N ASP A 2 15.55 20.08 -10.32
CA ASP A 2 16.17 18.83 -10.73
C ASP A 2 15.15 17.99 -11.53
N LEU A 3 15.62 17.06 -12.36
CA LEU A 3 14.75 16.21 -13.18
C LEU A 3 13.97 15.20 -12.32
N SER A 4 14.48 14.88 -11.12
CA SER A 4 13.80 14.13 -10.06
C SER A 4 12.53 14.85 -9.57
N ASP A 5 12.65 16.15 -9.22
CA ASP A 5 11.53 16.97 -8.73
C ASP A 5 10.29 16.90 -9.64
N VAL A 6 10.49 16.76 -10.96
CA VAL A 6 9.42 16.71 -11.97
C VAL A 6 8.77 15.32 -12.07
N ALA A 7 9.55 14.26 -11.86
CA ALA A 7 9.04 12.89 -11.82
C ALA A 7 8.24 12.62 -10.53
N ASP A 8 8.64 13.24 -9.43
CA ASP A 8 7.98 13.12 -8.13
C ASP A 8 6.64 13.85 -8.10
N LEU A 9 6.60 15.07 -8.66
CA LEU A 9 5.35 15.79 -8.88
C LEU A 9 4.39 15.00 -9.78
N LYS A 10 4.90 14.35 -10.83
CA LYS A 10 4.07 13.57 -11.75
C LYS A 10 3.35 12.42 -11.04
N ARG A 11 4.04 11.71 -10.14
CA ARG A 11 3.44 10.59 -9.39
C ARG A 11 2.41 11.05 -8.36
N LEU A 12 2.70 12.15 -7.65
CA LEU A 12 1.75 12.79 -6.73
C LEU A 12 0.51 13.32 -7.46
N THR A 13 0.64 13.76 -8.71
CA THR A 13 -0.51 14.13 -9.55
C THR A 13 -1.27 12.94 -10.10
N ASP A 14 -0.58 11.83 -10.41
CA ASP A 14 -1.19 10.62 -10.98
C ASP A 14 -2.02 9.86 -9.92
N PHE A 15 -1.59 9.87 -8.65
CA PHE A 15 -2.33 9.25 -7.54
C PHE A 15 -2.16 10.05 -6.24
N PRO A 16 -2.96 11.10 -5.99
CA PRO A 16 -2.82 11.89 -4.78
C PRO A 16 -3.19 11.07 -3.54
N PRO A 17 -2.45 11.17 -2.44
CA PRO A 17 -2.81 10.51 -1.19
C PRO A 17 -4.15 11.07 -0.69
N HIS A 18 -5.13 10.18 -0.51
CA HIS A 18 -6.47 10.53 -0.02
C HIS A 18 -6.94 9.46 0.96
N LEU A 19 -7.87 9.85 1.84
CA LEU A 19 -8.45 8.92 2.80
C LEU A 19 -9.13 7.76 2.08
N ILE A 20 -8.81 6.54 2.49
CA ILE A 20 -9.46 5.32 2.01
C ILE A 20 -10.77 5.18 2.79
N GLN A 21 -11.89 5.12 2.07
CA GLN A 21 -13.24 5.07 2.66
C GLN A 21 -13.98 3.78 2.33
N ASP A 22 -13.50 3.03 1.35
CA ASP A 22 -14.10 1.81 0.88
C ASP A 22 -13.05 0.84 0.31
N GLU A 23 -13.51 -0.39 0.07
CA GLU A 23 -12.67 -1.48 -0.40
C GLU A 23 -12.10 -1.25 -1.80
N ALA A 24 -12.86 -0.58 -2.68
CA ALA A 24 -12.40 -0.27 -4.02
C ALA A 24 -11.20 0.69 -3.99
N THR A 25 -11.24 1.67 -3.09
CA THR A 25 -10.17 2.64 -2.86
C THR A 25 -8.97 1.97 -2.19
N LEU A 26 -9.20 1.03 -1.27
CA LEU A 26 -8.15 0.21 -0.68
C LEU A 26 -7.41 -0.60 -1.76
N GLN A 27 -8.15 -1.34 -2.58
CA GLN A 27 -7.61 -2.16 -3.66
C GLN A 27 -6.81 -1.32 -4.67
N ALA A 28 -7.31 -0.13 -5.05
CA ALA A 28 -6.61 0.78 -5.94
C ALA A 28 -5.29 1.27 -5.32
N THR A 29 -5.32 1.64 -4.04
CA THR A 29 -4.14 2.10 -3.30
C THR A 29 -3.09 1.00 -3.18
N GLN A 30 -3.49 -0.22 -2.81
CA GLN A 30 -2.57 -1.37 -2.73
C GLN A 30 -1.99 -1.74 -4.10
N THR A 31 -2.80 -1.69 -5.17
CA THR A 31 -2.33 -1.90 -6.54
C THR A 31 -1.27 -0.88 -6.94
N TRP A 32 -1.48 0.39 -6.58
CA TRP A 32 -0.52 1.46 -6.82
C TRP A 32 0.77 1.28 -6.02
N ILE A 33 0.67 0.92 -4.74
CA ILE A 33 1.82 0.57 -3.89
C ILE A 33 2.65 -0.53 -4.54
N ASN A 34 2.02 -1.60 -5.03
CA ASN A 34 2.73 -2.70 -5.67
C ASN A 34 3.51 -2.24 -6.91
N GLN A 35 2.91 -1.38 -7.74
CA GLN A 35 3.60 -0.82 -8.91
C GLN A 35 4.81 0.04 -8.52
N LEU A 36 4.75 0.78 -7.41
CA LEU A 36 5.88 1.56 -6.90
C LEU A 36 6.99 0.65 -6.37
N LEU A 37 6.64 -0.43 -5.67
CA LEU A 37 7.58 -1.40 -5.12
C LEU A 37 8.34 -2.19 -6.20
N ASP A 38 7.72 -2.39 -7.37
CA ASP A 38 8.37 -2.99 -8.54
C ASP A 38 9.38 -2.05 -9.22
N GLY A 39 9.41 -0.76 -8.85
CA GLY A 39 10.30 0.27 -9.36
C GLY A 39 11.61 0.47 -8.56
N GLN A 40 12.37 1.51 -8.92
CA GLN A 40 13.50 1.97 -8.10
C GLN A 40 12.97 2.75 -6.90
N LEU A 41 13.44 2.41 -5.69
CA LEU A 41 13.03 3.03 -4.44
C LEU A 41 14.06 4.07 -3.96
N ASP A 42 13.97 5.27 -4.52
CA ASP A 42 14.63 6.47 -3.99
C ASP A 42 13.96 6.95 -2.68
N ASP A 43 14.53 7.99 -2.07
CA ASP A 43 14.06 8.47 -0.76
C ASP A 43 12.66 9.11 -0.85
N ASP A 44 12.32 9.76 -1.96
CA ASP A 44 11.01 10.36 -2.18
C ASP A 44 9.92 9.30 -2.35
N ILE A 45 10.17 8.23 -3.12
CA ILE A 45 9.24 7.10 -3.21
C ILE A 45 9.06 6.45 -1.84
N ARG A 46 10.12 6.32 -1.04
CA ARG A 46 10.00 5.77 0.32
C ARG A 46 9.14 6.64 1.21
N ASP A 47 9.28 7.96 1.14
CA ASP A 47 8.43 8.89 1.88
C ASP A 47 6.97 8.80 1.44
N TYR A 48 6.74 8.73 0.14
CA TYR A 48 5.39 8.57 -0.39
C TYR A 48 4.76 7.21 -0.02
N LEU A 49 5.52 6.11 -0.09
CA LEU A 49 5.08 4.80 0.37
C LEU A 49 4.75 4.78 1.87
N ARG A 50 5.46 5.54 2.71
CA ARG A 50 5.11 5.69 4.14
C ARG A 50 3.74 6.32 4.31
N VAL A 51 3.43 7.36 3.55
CA VAL A 51 2.12 8.02 3.58
C VAL A 51 1.02 7.06 3.14
N LEU A 52 1.20 6.39 2.00
CA LEU A 52 0.22 5.42 1.49
C LEU A 52 0.02 4.24 2.46
N GLY A 53 1.10 3.73 3.05
CA GLY A 53 1.03 2.67 4.06
C GLY A 53 0.28 3.09 5.32
N MET A 54 0.40 4.35 5.75
CA MET A 54 -0.38 4.89 6.86
C MET A 54 -1.87 4.95 6.54
N LEU A 55 -2.23 5.36 5.32
CA LEU A 55 -3.62 5.42 4.87
C LEU A 55 -4.27 4.03 4.81
N VAL A 56 -3.53 3.03 4.31
CA VAL A 56 -3.95 1.62 4.30
C VAL A 56 -4.19 1.13 5.73
N TYR A 57 -3.20 1.33 6.62
CA TYR A 57 -3.32 0.94 8.02
C TYR A 57 -4.52 1.59 8.70
N GLU A 58 -4.75 2.89 8.50
CA GLU A 58 -5.88 3.60 9.11
C GLU A 58 -7.24 3.03 8.69
N TYR A 59 -7.39 2.62 7.43
CA TYR A 59 -8.61 1.99 6.95
C TYR A 59 -8.76 0.58 7.51
N GLU A 60 -7.76 -0.28 7.32
CA GLU A 60 -7.79 -1.69 7.76
C GLU A 60 -7.97 -1.81 9.28
N ALA A 61 -7.36 -0.93 10.08
CA ALA A 61 -7.56 -0.91 11.53
C ALA A 61 -9.00 -0.59 11.96
N ARG A 62 -9.80 0.05 11.09
CA ARG A 62 -11.21 0.37 11.33
C ARG A 62 -12.16 -0.69 10.76
N THR A 63 -11.78 -1.37 9.69
CA THR A 63 -12.67 -2.23 8.90
C THR A 63 -12.35 -3.71 9.02
N GLU A 64 -11.09 -4.08 9.22
CA GLU A 64 -10.66 -5.47 9.31
C GLU A 64 -10.45 -5.92 10.76
N VAL A 65 -11.06 -7.05 11.08
CA VAL A 65 -10.67 -7.83 12.25
C VAL A 65 -9.51 -8.71 11.81
N ILE A 66 -8.27 -8.29 12.04
CA ILE A 66 -7.10 -9.13 11.78
C ILE A 66 -7.25 -10.41 12.60
N PRO A 67 -7.48 -11.59 11.98
CA PRO A 67 -7.63 -12.81 12.73
C PRO A 67 -6.27 -13.18 13.31
N LEU A 68 -6.16 -13.20 14.63
CA LEU A 68 -5.02 -13.76 15.34
C LEU A 68 -4.95 -15.26 15.07
N ARG A 69 -4.29 -15.64 13.97
CA ARG A 69 -3.98 -17.03 13.65
C ARG A 69 -2.59 -17.36 14.13
N SER A 70 -2.47 -18.45 14.86
CA SER A 70 -1.20 -19.05 15.24
C SER A 70 -0.36 -19.39 14.00
N PRO A 71 0.98 -19.46 14.13
CA PRO A 71 1.85 -19.87 13.03
C PRO A 71 1.43 -21.21 12.40
N GLU A 72 0.91 -22.13 13.21
CA GLU A 72 0.40 -23.43 12.77
C GLU A 72 -0.85 -23.31 11.88
N GLU A 73 -1.81 -22.46 12.27
CA GLU A 73 -3.01 -22.18 11.47
C GLU A 73 -2.68 -21.47 10.15
N ARG A 74 -1.63 -20.64 10.13
CA ARG A 74 -1.15 -20.01 8.88
C ARG A 74 -0.50 -21.04 7.96
N ALA A 75 0.29 -21.97 8.50
CA ALA A 75 0.88 -23.06 7.74
C ALA A 75 -0.20 -23.98 7.14
N GLN A 76 -1.23 -24.32 7.93
CA GLN A 76 -2.34 -25.16 7.47
C GLN A 76 -3.16 -24.48 6.36
N ALA A 77 -3.39 -23.16 6.44
CA ALA A 77 -4.10 -22.42 5.40
C ALA A 77 -3.39 -22.51 4.04
N LEU A 78 -2.06 -22.42 4.01
CA LEU A 78 -1.25 -22.55 2.79
C LEU A 78 -1.33 -23.94 2.15
N THR A 79 -1.60 -24.98 2.95
CA THR A 79 -1.76 -26.36 2.46
C THR A 79 -3.20 -26.72 2.09
N ALA A 80 -4.18 -25.93 2.53
CA ALA A 80 -5.60 -26.19 2.31
C ALA A 80 -6.11 -25.67 0.95
N GLU A 81 -5.32 -24.84 0.26
CA GLU A 81 -5.62 -24.30 -1.08
C GLU A 81 -4.91 -25.05 -2.23
N ALA A 82 -4.27 -26.19 -1.95
CA ALA A 82 -3.59 -27.06 -2.93
C ALA A 82 -4.43 -28.29 -3.28
#